data_AF-A0A965RSR3-F1
#
_entry.id   AF-A0A965RSR3-F1
#
_cell.length_a   1.000
_cell.length_b   1.000
_cell.length_c   1.000
_cell.angle_alpha   90.00
_cell.angle_beta   90.00
_cell.angle_gamma   90.00
#
_symmetry.space_group_name_H-M   'P 1'
#
loop_
_entity.id
_entity.type
_entity.pdbx_description
1 polymer ?
#
loop_
_entity_poly.entity_id
_entity_poly.type
_entity_poly.pdbx_seq_one_letter_code
_entity_poly.pdbx_strand_id
1 'polypeptide(L)'
;MLRNKSFWIFITIFVGSMVLFPPLAYCSVESTLATIQGRLITTILPLVAILGLVFAGLSFAAGSQNARSHLVLAIVGSVVGFGAPSIIAFIRSLVQ
;
A
#
# COMPACT_ATOMS: atom_id res chain seq x y z
N MET A 1 40.05 30.45 31.77
CA MET A 1 38.80 29.76 32.17
C MET A 1 37.65 29.84 31.15
N LEU A 2 37.57 30.84 30.27
CA LEU A 2 36.41 31.04 29.37
C LEU A 2 36.27 30.02 28.20
N ARG A 3 37.37 29.38 27.76
CA ARG A 3 37.37 28.44 26.63
C ARG A 3 36.54 27.16 26.88
N ASN A 4 36.47 26.70 28.13
CA ASN A 4 35.71 25.49 28.48
C ASN A 4 34.20 25.79 28.50
N LYS A 5 33.77 26.93 29.03
CA LYS A 5 32.34 27.27 29.14
C LYS A 5 31.65 27.43 27.77
N SER A 6 32.34 27.99 26.77
CA SER A 6 31.86 28.06 25.39
C SER A 6 31.69 26.68 24.76
N PHE A 7 32.65 25.77 25.00
CA PHE A 7 32.58 24.38 24.53
C PHE A 7 31.38 23.61 25.12
N TRP A 8 31.09 23.78 26.41
CA TRP A 8 29.92 23.18 27.06
C TRP A 8 28.59 23.75 26.55
N ILE A 9 28.53 25.05 26.24
CA ILE A 9 27.34 25.69 25.65
C ILE A 9 27.08 25.14 24.23
N PHE A 10 28.12 25.01 23.40
CA PHE A 10 27.99 24.42 22.07
C PHE A 10 27.50 22.97 22.11
N ILE A 11 28.02 22.15 23.03
CA ILE A 11 27.56 20.77 23.23
C ILE A 11 26.10 20.73 23.66
N THR A 12 25.67 21.63 24.54
CA THR A 12 24.29 21.64 25.05
C THR A 12 23.30 22.03 23.96
N ILE A 13 23.66 22.99 23.09
CA ILE A 13 22.84 23.38 21.93
C ILE A 13 22.77 22.25 20.90
N PHE A 14 23.87 21.54 20.65
CA PHE A 14 23.93 20.42 19.72
C PHE A 14 23.10 19.21 20.20
N VAL A 15 23.18 18.86 21.48
CA VAL A 15 22.38 17.77 22.05
C VAL A 15 20.90 18.18 22.15
N GLY A 16 20.61 19.44 22.49
CA GLY A 16 19.25 19.97 22.52
C GLY A 16 18.57 19.96 21.15
N SER A 17 19.31 20.22 20.06
CA SER A 17 18.75 20.11 18.72
C SER A 17 18.43 18.66 18.36
N MET A 18 19.29 17.70 18.70
CA MET A 18 19.02 16.28 18.43
C MET A 18 17.76 15.73 19.12
N VAL A 19 17.38 16.27 20.28
CA VAL A 19 16.16 15.88 21.02
C VAL A 19 14.88 16.51 20.44
N LEU A 20 14.98 17.66 19.76
CA LEU A 20 13.83 18.39 19.20
C LEU A 20 13.52 18.03 17.74
N PHE A 21 14.44 17.34 17.04
CA PHE A 21 14.24 16.88 15.66
C PHE A 21 13.92 15.37 15.43
N PRO A 22 13.47 14.54 16.41
CA PRO A 22 13.06 13.16 16.09
C PRO A 22 11.94 13.02 15.04
N PRO A 23 10.98 13.95 14.84
CA PRO A 23 9.91 13.75 13.85
C PRO A 23 10.40 13.75 12.40
N LEU A 24 11.54 14.38 12.10
CA LEU A 24 12.12 14.40 10.75
C LEU A 24 12.76 13.06 10.37
N ALA A 25 13.13 12.25 11.37
CA ALA A 25 13.70 10.91 11.16
C ALA A 25 12.61 9.83 10.92
N TYR A 26 11.34 10.12 11.25
CA TYR A 26 10.19 9.28 10.87
C TYR A 26 9.72 9.50 9.42
N CYS A 27 10.47 10.27 8.63
CA CYS A 27 10.09 10.58 7.26
C CYS A 27 10.08 9.34 6.34
N SER A 28 8.88 9.09 5.82
CA SER A 28 8.58 8.54 4.50
C SER A 28 8.36 7.04 4.34
N VAL A 29 8.60 6.16 5.31
CA VAL A 29 8.25 4.73 5.08
C VAL A 29 6.75 4.47 5.16
N GLU A 30 6.05 5.07 6.11
CA GLU A 30 4.58 4.93 6.23
C GLU A 30 3.86 5.61 5.07
N SER A 31 4.27 6.83 4.71
CA SER A 31 3.74 7.57 3.56
C SER A 31 4.03 6.85 2.23
N THR A 32 5.25 6.32 2.06
CA THR A 32 5.60 5.55 0.85
C THR A 32 4.84 4.23 0.80
N LEU A 33 4.71 3.52 1.92
CA LEU A 33 3.92 2.27 1.99
C LEU A 33 2.44 2.54 1.67
N ALA A 34 1.84 3.58 2.26
CA ALA A 34 0.46 3.97 1.99
C ALA A 34 0.27 4.37 0.52
N THR A 35 1.25 5.08 -0.07
CA THR A 35 1.23 5.45 -1.48
C THR A 35 1.36 4.24 -2.39
N ILE A 36 2.27 3.30 -2.09
CA ILE A 36 2.46 2.06 -2.84
C ILE A 36 1.19 1.19 -2.75
N GLN A 37 0.64 1.02 -1.55
CA GLN A 37 -0.61 0.31 -1.34
C GLN A 37 -1.76 0.94 -2.16
N GLY A 38 -1.87 2.27 -2.12
CA GLY A 38 -2.86 3.01 -2.90
C GLY A 38 -2.72 2.77 -4.40
N ARG A 39 -1.49 2.85 -4.94
CA ARG A 39 -1.21 2.60 -6.37
C ARG A 39 -1.48 1.14 -6.77
N LEU A 40 -1.17 0.19 -5.89
CA LEU A 40 -1.38 -1.23 -6.15
C LEU A 40 -2.87 -1.57 -6.25
N ILE A 41 -3.69 -1.06 -5.33
CA ILE A 41 -5.14 -1.31 -5.31
C ILE A 41 -5.85 -0.55 -6.45
N THR A 42 -5.48 0.70 -6.70
CA THR A 42 -6.21 1.55 -7.66
C THR A 42 -5.80 1.34 -9.12
N THR A 43 -4.58 0.84 -9.35
CA THR A 43 -4.02 0.76 -10.71
C THR A 43 -3.65 -0.65 -11.09
N ILE A 44 -2.80 -1.34 -10.31
CA ILE A 44 -2.25 -2.63 -10.73
C ILE A 44 -3.28 -3.75 -10.61
N LEU A 45 -4.02 -3.82 -9.50
CA LEU A 45 -5.04 -4.82 -9.26
C LEU A 45 -6.13 -4.79 -10.36
N PRO A 46 -6.68 -3.62 -10.75
CA PRO A 46 -7.61 -3.56 -11.87
C PRO A 46 -7.05 -3.97 -13.22
N LEU A 47 -5.79 -3.63 -13.51
CA LEU A 47 -5.16 -4.05 -14.77
C LEU A 47 -5.08 -5.57 -14.88
N VAL A 48 -4.65 -6.26 -13.82
CA VAL A 48 -4.56 -7.73 -13.80
C VAL A 48 -5.94 -8.38 -13.92
N ALA A 49 -6.96 -7.82 -13.26
CA ALA A 49 -8.33 -8.31 -13.36
C ALA A 49 -8.88 -8.19 -14.79
N ILE A 50 -8.68 -7.04 -15.45
CA ILE A 50 -9.12 -6.83 -16.84
C ILE A 50 -8.39 -7.80 -17.78
N LEU A 51 -7.09 -8.00 -17.62
CA LEU A 51 -6.33 -8.95 -18.45
C LEU A 51 -6.83 -10.39 -18.29
N GLY A 52 -7.09 -10.82 -17.05
CA GLY A 52 -7.67 -12.14 -16.77
C GLY A 52 -9.08 -12.31 -17.35
N LEU A 53 -9.91 -11.27 -17.26
CA LEU A 53 -11.26 -11.27 -17.81
C LEU A 53 -11.25 -11.33 -19.35
N VAL A 54 -10.37 -10.56 -19.99
CA VAL A 54 -10.21 -10.58 -21.46
C VAL A 54 -9.73 -11.95 -21.93
N PHE A 55 -8.74 -12.54 -21.26
CA PHE A 55 -8.25 -13.88 -21.64
C PHE A 55 -9.32 -14.96 -21.50
N ALA A 56 -10.10 -14.92 -20.42
CA ALA A 56 -11.20 -15.84 -20.20
C ALA A 56 -12.37 -15.61 -21.17
N GLY A 57 -12.68 -14.35 -21.48
CA GLY A 57 -13.70 -13.96 -22.46
C GLY A 57 -13.34 -14.38 -23.88
N LEU A 58 -12.08 -14.24 -24.28
CA LEU A 58 -11.58 -14.72 -25.57
C LEU A 58 -11.60 -16.26 -25.64
N SER A 59 -11.23 -16.95 -24.56
CA SER A 59 -11.36 -18.42 -24.49
C SER A 59 -12.81 -18.89 -24.60
N PHE A 60 -13.76 -18.09 -24.10
CA PHE A 60 -15.20 -18.35 -24.22
C PHE A 60 -15.72 -18.12 -25.64
N ALA A 61 -15.31 -17.01 -26.27
CA ALA A 61 -15.64 -16.72 -27.66
C ALA A 61 -15.05 -17.76 -28.64
N ALA A 62 -13.88 -18.31 -28.32
CA ALA A 62 -13.24 -19.37 -29.10
C ALA A 62 -13.92 -20.77 -28.95
N GLY A 63 -14.97 -20.89 -28.14
CA GLY A 63 -15.81 -22.10 -28.07
C GLY A 63 -15.20 -23.29 -27.33
N SER A 64 -14.15 -23.09 -26.51
CA SER A 64 -13.55 -24.21 -25.76
C SER A 64 -14.45 -24.72 -24.62
N GLN A 65 -14.53 -26.04 -24.45
CA GLN A 65 -15.45 -26.71 -23.51
C GLN A 65 -15.27 -26.29 -22.04
N ASN A 66 -14.06 -25.86 -21.66
CA ASN A 66 -13.73 -25.43 -20.29
C ASN A 66 -13.78 -23.89 -20.10
N ALA A 67 -14.09 -23.12 -21.14
CA ALA A 67 -14.05 -21.66 -21.05
C ALA A 67 -15.05 -21.06 -20.06
N ARG A 68 -16.21 -21.70 -19.88
CA ARG A 68 -17.19 -21.27 -18.88
C ARG A 68 -16.60 -21.31 -17.47
N SER A 69 -15.84 -22.35 -17.15
CA SER A 69 -15.19 -22.48 -15.85
C SER A 69 -14.12 -21.40 -15.67
N HIS A 70 -13.27 -21.16 -16.68
CA HIS A 70 -12.26 -20.10 -16.63
C HIS A 70 -12.87 -18.69 -16.51
N LEU A 71 -14.00 -18.46 -17.18
CA LEU A 71 -14.73 -17.19 -17.11
C LEU A 71 -15.35 -16.98 -15.73
N VAL A 72 -15.99 -18.00 -15.17
CA VAL A 72 -16.53 -17.93 -13.80
C VAL A 72 -15.43 -17.70 -12.77
N LEU A 73 -14.30 -18.41 -12.89
CA LEU A 73 -13.15 -18.22 -12.00
C LEU A 73 -12.54 -16.82 -12.14
N ALA A 74 -12.46 -16.26 -13.35
CA ALA A 74 -11.98 -14.90 -13.57
C ALA A 74 -12.92 -13.83 -12.98
N ILE A 75 -14.23 -14.02 -13.10
CA ILE A 75 -15.23 -13.13 -12.48
C ILE A 75 -15.13 -13.20 -10.96
N VAL A 76 -15.15 -14.40 -10.39
CA VAL A 76 -15.10 -14.60 -8.93
C VAL A 76 -13.78 -14.06 -8.37
N GLY A 77 -12.65 -14.34 -9.02
CA GLY A 77 -11.34 -13.81 -8.62
C GLY A 77 -11.28 -12.28 -8.67
N SER A 78 -11.91 -11.65 -9.68
CA SER A 78 -12.00 -10.20 -9.76
C SER A 78 -12.86 -9.62 -8.62
N VAL A 79 -14.05 -10.17 -8.38
CA VAL A 79 -14.94 -9.72 -7.29
C VAL A 79 -14.27 -9.83 -5.93
N VAL A 80 -13.60 -10.95 -5.64
CA VAL A 80 -12.89 -11.15 -4.38
C VAL A 80 -11.68 -10.23 -4.26
N GLY A 81 -10.89 -10.09 -5.34
CA GLY A 81 -9.71 -9.22 -5.36
C GLY A 81 -10.05 -7.76 -5.10
N PHE A 82 -11.03 -7.21 -5.81
CA PHE A 82 -11.50 -5.83 -5.60
C PHE A 82 -12.34 -5.65 -4.33
N GLY A 83 -12.98 -6.70 -3.82
CA GLY A 83 -13.78 -6.66 -2.60
C GLY A 83 -12.98 -6.72 -1.30
N ALA A 84 -11.74 -7.23 -1.35
CA ALA A 84 -10.88 -7.37 -0.17
C ALA A 84 -10.67 -6.07 0.64
N PRO A 85 -10.41 -4.90 0.02
CA PRO A 85 -10.27 -3.64 0.76
C PRO A 85 -11.54 -3.25 1.52
N SER A 86 -12.73 -3.48 0.93
CA SER A 86 -14.02 -3.19 1.55
C SER A 86 -14.29 -4.07 2.77
N ILE A 87 -13.90 -5.35 2.72
CA ILE A 87 -14.01 -6.29 3.84
C ILE A 87 -13.10 -5.86 4.99
N ILE A 88 -11.86 -5.47 4.69
CA ILE A 88 -10.90 -5.00 5.70
C ILE A 88 -11.40 -3.70 6.34
N ALA A 89 -11.96 -2.77 5.55
CA ALA A 89 -12.55 -1.55 6.05
C ALA A 89 -13.75 -1.83 6.99
N PHE A 90 -14.61 -2.78 6.62
CA PHE A 90 -15.73 -3.22 7.45
C PHE A 90 -15.25 -3.80 8.79
N ILE A 91 -14.29 -4.74 8.78
CA ILE A 91 -13.75 -5.32 10.01
C ILE A 91 -13.12 -4.23 10.90
N ARG A 92 -12.36 -3.29 10.32
CA ARG A 92 -11.78 -2.17 11.06
C ARG A 92 -12.86 -1.33 11.73
N SER A 93 -13.97 -1.05 11.04
CA SER A 93 -15.09 -0.29 11.62
C SER A 93 -15.80 -0.96 12.79
N LEU A 94 -15.69 -2.29 12.93
CA LEU A 94 -16.27 -3.05 14.04
C LEU A 94 -15.34 -3.19 15.25
N VAL A 95 -14.05 -2.95 15.06
CA VAL A 95 -13.00 -3.09 16.09
C VAL A 95 -12.61 -1.72 16.69
N GLN A 96 -12.97 -0.62 16.03
CA GLN A 96 -12.91 0.73 16.59
C GLN A 96 -13.99 0.93 17.67
#